data_AF-A0A2X3JGS0-F1
#
_entry.id   AF-A0A2X3JGS0-F1
#
_cell.length_a   1.000
_cell.length_b   1.000
_cell.length_c   1.000
_cell.angle_alpha   90.00
_cell.angle_beta   90.00
_cell.angle_gamma   90.00
#
_symmetry.space_group_name_H-M   'P 1'
#
loop_
_entity.id
_entity.type
_entity.pdbx_description
1 polymer ?
#
loop_
_entity_poly.entity_id
_entity_poly.type
_entity_poly.pdbx_seq_one_letter_code
_entity_poly.pdbx_strand_id
1 'polypeptide(L)'
;MLKRAIQILQAAAGVDDDGIVGKNTRAAVLRADTDWLLLQCFLRRSRYYAGIIKFSASQGKYLNGWFNRLDLLASACREVLHG
;
A
#
# COMPACT_ATOMS: atom_id res chain seq x y z
N MET A 1 3.57 -4.40 -11.70
CA MET A 1 2.58 -3.97 -10.68
C MET A 1 2.74 -4.68 -9.34
N LEU A 2 2.93 -6.00 -9.30
CA LEU A 2 3.07 -6.76 -8.03
C LEU A 2 4.29 -6.36 -7.19
N LYS A 3 5.47 -6.23 -7.81
CA LYS A 3 6.71 -5.84 -7.10
C LYS A 3 6.56 -4.54 -6.30
N ARG A 4 5.93 -3.52 -6.89
CA ARG A 4 5.71 -2.23 -6.22
C ARG A 4 4.81 -2.34 -5.00
N ALA A 5 3.79 -3.20 -5.05
CA ALA A 5 2.91 -3.42 -3.90
C ALA A 5 3.67 -4.09 -2.74
N ILE A 6 4.55 -5.04 -3.04
CA ILE A 6 5.41 -5.68 -2.02
C ILE A 6 6.36 -4.65 -1.40
N GLN A 7 6.99 -3.81 -2.22
CA GLN A 7 7.88 -2.76 -1.74
C GLN A 7 7.14 -1.73 -0.85
N ILE A 8 5.88 -1.41 -1.17
CA ILE A 8 5.05 -0.55 -0.33
C ILE A 8 4.80 -1.20 1.03
N LEU A 9 4.47 -2.50 1.07
CA LEU A 9 4.28 -3.24 2.32
C LEU A 9 5.57 -3.29 3.15
N GLN A 10 6.70 -3.59 2.52
CA GLN A 10 8.01 -3.62 3.17
C GLN A 10 8.39 -2.28 3.78
N ALA A 11 8.24 -1.20 2.99
CA ALA A 11 8.49 0.16 3.46
C ALA A 11 7.50 0.58 4.57
N ALA A 12 6.26 0.08 4.56
CA ALA A 12 5.28 0.30 5.63
C ALA A 12 5.64 -0.48 6.91
N ALA A 13 6.14 -1.71 6.77
CA ALA A 13 6.56 -2.58 7.86
C ALA A 13 7.97 -2.25 8.40
N GLY A 14 8.66 -1.27 7.82
CA GLY A 14 9.98 -0.82 8.30
C GLY A 14 11.12 -1.78 7.98
N VAL A 15 11.03 -2.52 6.87
CA VAL A 15 12.11 -3.40 6.36
C VAL A 15 12.56 -2.96 4.97
N ASP A 16 13.72 -3.46 4.55
CA ASP A 16 14.25 -3.22 3.20
C ASP A 16 13.22 -3.59 2.12
N ASP A 17 13.00 -2.68 1.16
CA ASP A 17 11.99 -2.79 0.11
C ASP A 17 12.56 -3.41 -1.17
N ASP A 18 13.22 -4.57 -1.03
CA ASP A 18 13.81 -5.35 -2.12
C ASP A 18 12.76 -5.99 -3.06
N GLY A 19 11.50 -6.03 -2.64
CA GLY A 19 10.39 -6.66 -3.34
C GLY A 19 10.26 -8.17 -3.12
N ILE A 20 10.97 -8.74 -2.14
CA ILE A 20 11.01 -10.16 -1.81
C ILE A 20 10.38 -10.41 -0.43
N VAL A 21 9.32 -11.22 -0.38
CA VAL A 21 8.65 -11.57 0.89
C VAL A 21 9.39 -12.73 1.59
N GLY A 22 10.54 -12.41 2.19
CA GLY A 22 11.34 -13.32 3.00
C GLY A 22 10.93 -13.38 4.48
N LYS A 23 11.73 -14.09 5.28
CA LYS A 23 11.51 -14.26 6.73
C LYS A 23 11.43 -12.92 7.48
N ASN A 24 12.25 -11.94 7.10
CA ASN A 24 12.30 -10.63 7.75
C ASN A 24 11.01 -9.84 7.49
N THR A 25 10.56 -9.79 6.23
CA THR A 25 9.29 -9.15 5.85
C THR A 25 8.11 -9.76 6.60
N ARG A 26 8.03 -11.10 6.65
CA ARG A 26 6.96 -11.81 7.39
C ARG A 26 6.99 -11.49 8.88
N ALA A 27 8.15 -11.54 9.51
CA ALA A 27 8.30 -11.26 10.94
C ALA A 27 8.01 -9.79 11.27
N ALA A 28 8.30 -8.84 10.38
CA ALA A 28 7.96 -7.44 10.57
C ALA A 28 6.45 -7.21 10.47
N VAL A 29 5.79 -7.78 9.45
CA VAL A 29 4.33 -7.69 9.27
C VAL A 29 3.59 -8.28 10.46
N LEU A 30 4.00 -9.46 10.96
CA LEU A 30 3.34 -10.13 12.09
C LEU A 30 3.49 -9.40 13.43
N ARG A 31 4.51 -8.53 13.58
CA ARG A 31 4.76 -7.77 14.81
C ARG A 31 4.22 -6.34 14.75
N ALA A 32 3.83 -5.87 13.56
CA ALA A 32 3.33 -4.53 13.39
C ALA A 32 1.92 -4.38 13.97
N ASP A 33 1.59 -3.19 14.45
CA ASP A 33 0.20 -2.81 14.69
C ASP A 33 -0.55 -2.84 13.36
N THR A 34 -1.61 -3.64 13.28
CA THR A 34 -2.28 -3.96 12.02
C THR A 34 -2.95 -2.74 11.41
N ASP A 35 -3.68 -1.95 12.21
CA ASP A 35 -4.37 -0.74 11.74
C ASP A 35 -3.35 0.30 11.24
N TRP A 36 -2.26 0.51 11.97
CA TRP A 36 -1.18 1.40 11.57
C TRP A 36 -0.48 0.92 10.29
N LEU A 37 -0.18 -0.37 10.18
CA LEU A 37 0.46 -0.94 8.99
C LEU A 37 -0.40 -0.72 7.73
N LEU A 38 -1.71 -0.95 7.83
CA LEU A 38 -2.64 -0.73 6.73
C LEU A 38 -2.74 0.75 6.34
N LEU A 39 -2.85 1.64 7.34
CA LEU A 39 -2.84 3.09 7.11
C LEU A 39 -1.59 3.51 6.34
N GLN A 40 -0.41 3.02 6.75
CA GLN A 40 0.85 3.30 6.08
C GLN A 40 0.90 2.72 4.65
N CYS A 41 0.35 1.53 4.43
CA CYS A 41 0.24 0.94 3.10
C CYS A 41 -0.62 1.82 2.17
N PHE A 42 -1.80 2.25 2.62
CA PHE A 42 -2.69 3.09 1.83
C PHE A 42 -2.08 4.47 1.54
N LEU A 43 -1.49 5.11 2.55
CA LEU A 43 -0.82 6.41 2.38
C LEU A 43 0.32 6.33 1.36
N ARG A 44 1.16 5.30 1.44
CA ARG A 44 2.26 5.10 0.48
C ARG A 44 1.76 4.80 -0.93
N ARG A 45 0.67 4.04 -1.06
CA ARG A 45 0.03 3.78 -2.37
C ARG A 45 -0.58 5.03 -2.98
N SER A 46 -1.23 5.89 -2.18
CA SER A 46 -1.72 7.20 -2.62
C SER A 46 -0.60 8.11 -3.10
N ARG A 47 0.53 8.16 -2.37
CA ARG A 47 1.73 8.92 -2.79
C ARG A 47 2.33 8.39 -4.09
N TYR A 48 2.32 7.07 -4.30
CA TYR A 48 2.75 6.47 -5.55
C TYR A 48 1.88 6.93 -6.74
N TYR A 49 0.56 6.98 -6.58
CA TYR A 49 -0.33 7.53 -7.62
C TYR A 49 -0.05 9.00 -7.91
N ALA A 50 0.14 9.82 -6.86
CA ALA A 50 0.52 11.22 -7.02
C ALA A 50 1.86 11.38 -7.76
N GLY A 51 2.83 10.49 -7.50
CA GLY A 51 4.11 10.44 -8.21
C GLY A 51 3.94 10.16 -9.71
N ILE A 52 3.06 9.22 -10.08
CA ILE A 52 2.75 8.92 -11.49
C ILE A 52 2.19 10.16 -12.19
N ILE A 53 1.25 10.87 -11.55
CA ILE A 53 0.64 12.07 -12.13
C ILE A 53 1.66 13.19 -12.26
N LYS A 54 2.50 13.39 -11.23
CA LYS A 54 3.58 14.38 -11.27
C LYS A 54 4.52 14.13 -12.45
N PHE A 55 4.81 12.87 -12.75
CA PHE A 55 5.65 12.50 -13.90
C PHE A 55 4.90 12.60 -15.24
N SER A 56 3.61 12.27 -15.27
CA SER A 56 2.80 12.26 -16.49
C SER A 56 1.37 12.72 -16.21
N ALA A 57 1.11 14.02 -16.42
CA ALA A 57 -0.19 14.64 -16.14
C ALA A 57 -1.37 13.97 -16.89
N SER A 58 -1.13 13.39 -18.06
CA SER A 58 -2.14 12.63 -18.84
C SER A 58 -2.74 11.43 -18.10
N GLN A 59 -2.05 10.94 -17.06
CA GLN A 59 -2.52 9.86 -16.21
C GLN A 59 -3.58 10.32 -15.19
N GLY A 60 -3.77 11.63 -15.00
CA GLY A 60 -4.74 12.19 -14.06
C GLY A 60 -6.18 11.71 -14.29
N LYS A 61 -6.54 11.37 -15.54
CA LYS A 61 -7.87 10.81 -15.87
C LYS A 61 -8.19 9.48 -15.16
N TYR A 62 -7.17 8.74 -14.70
CA TYR A 62 -7.35 7.47 -13.99
C TYR A 62 -7.43 7.62 -12.47
N LEU A 63 -7.21 8.83 -11.93
CA LEU A 63 -7.02 9.06 -10.51
C LEU A 63 -8.22 8.62 -9.67
N ASN A 64 -9.43 9.03 -10.06
CA ASN A 64 -10.66 8.64 -9.36
C ASN A 64 -10.82 7.11 -9.33
N GLY A 65 -10.53 6.44 -10.45
CA GLY A 65 -10.58 4.98 -10.51
C GLY A 65 -9.56 4.30 -9.59
N TRP A 66 -8.36 4.87 -9.43
CA TRP A 66 -7.36 4.35 -8.51
C TRP A 66 -7.75 4.53 -7.04
N PHE A 67 -8.31 5.69 -6.68
CA PHE A 67 -8.76 5.95 -5.32
C PHE A 67 -10.01 5.16 -4.95
N ASN A 68 -10.97 4.98 -5.87
CA ASN A 68 -12.13 4.12 -5.62
C ASN A 68 -11.70 2.67 -5.31
N ARG A 69 -10.69 2.14 -6.01
CA ARG A 69 -10.13 0.81 -5.69
C ARG A 69 -9.38 0.77 -4.37
N LEU A 70 -8.77 1.88 -3.96
CA LEU A 70 -8.09 1.98 -2.67
C LEU A 70 -9.10 2.03 -1.52
N ASP A 71 -10.20 2.74 -1.71
CA ASP A 71 -11.32 2.84 -0.76
C ASP A 71 -12.04 1.50 -0.57
N LEU A 72 -12.33 0.79 -1.66
CA LEU A 72 -12.87 -0.58 -1.61
C LEU A 72 -11.95 -1.52 -0.83
N LEU A 73 -10.63 -1.42 -1.05
CA LEU A 73 -9.65 -2.22 -0.32
C LEU A 73 -9.61 -1.86 1.17
N ALA A 74 -9.63 -0.57 1.50
CA ALA A 74 -9.63 -0.09 2.89
C ALA A 74 -10.90 -0.56 3.63
N SER A 75 -12.05 -0.49 2.97
CA SER A 75 -13.33 -0.95 3.50
C SER A 75 -13.30 -2.45 3.79
N ALA A 76 -12.83 -3.26 2.83
CA ALA A 76 -12.70 -4.71 3.01
C ALA A 76 -11.72 -5.08 4.13
N CYS A 77 -10.58 -4.39 4.23
CA CYS A 77 -9.65 -4.61 5.34
C CYS A 77 -10.27 -4.26 6.69
N ARG A 78 -11.02 -3.16 6.78
CA ARG A 78 -11.70 -2.75 8.01
C ARG A 78 -12.75 -3.78 8.44
N GLU A 79 -13.53 -4.29 7.49
CA GLU A 79 -14.53 -5.34 7.75
C GLU A 79 -13.88 -6.62 8.29
N VAL A 80 -12.72 -7.02 7.77
CA VAL A 80 -11.99 -8.20 8.28
C VAL A 80 -11.42 -7.99 9.68
N LEU A 81 -11.04 -6.76 10.04
CA LEU A 81 -10.41 -6.47 11.33
C LEU A 81 -11.40 -6.16 12.45
N HIS A 82 -12.55 -5.58 12.11
CA HIS A 82 -13.51 -5.01 13.07
C HIS A 82 -14.94 -5.52 12.90
N GLY A 83 -15.20 -6.40 11.93
CA GLY A 83 -16.47 -7.10 11.72
C GLY A 83 -16.43 -8.51 12.31
#